data_AF-A0A4Q2U1V7-F1
#
_entry.id   AF-A0A4Q2U1V7-F1
#
_cell.length_a   1.000
_cell.length_b   1.000
_cell.length_c   1.000
_cell.angle_alpha   90.00
_cell.angle_beta   90.00
_cell.angle_gamma   90.00
#
_symmetry.space_group_name_H-M   'P 1'
#
loop_
_entity.id
_entity.type
_entity.pdbx_description
1 polymer ?
#
loop_
_entity_poly.entity_id
_entity_poly.type
_entity_poly.pdbx_seq_one_letter_code
_entity_poly.pdbx_strand_id
1 'polypeptide(L)'
;MTRGDEIIAAIANAESALAELRFEPYQDNDIRAIVDVLGSRVERFFKTAVFPGTPSSDTFDRVIGRLKSVGISTKLRDDLHALRELYNGSKHDPDQPLSLKAVLEIMQKAQDAMRTLLASGIGVTSQSVAKAVSKTLWVSAYDVLHQGVTEIYVSLPWPDEDFATHLDIVWIRAAAWNQLRAQLLDTGSIKFGEESFTPEVYAKFREEDFLEAAEWTGDYRILVQILSKFEDRPTAGRLIPSLRRDHMGPAVLSSIALAGVDLVSKALQPLQSYDLVNAILKRADEVYAMPNERPWVREAAEQLAVLLGQLDFNDWSNLIGPFWKPWDPLRSTQKAPEDAQPLVRYEIDDMIRLVIV
;
A
#
# COMPACT_ATOMS: atom_id res chain seq x y z
N MET A 1 -0.64 -13.88 2.42
CA MET A 1 -0.99 -13.43 3.78
C MET A 1 -2.47 -13.08 3.84
N THR A 2 -3.22 -13.81 4.66
CA THR A 2 -4.64 -13.60 4.95
C THR A 2 -4.82 -12.61 6.11
N ARG A 3 -6.04 -12.13 6.32
CA ARG A 3 -6.38 -11.31 7.51
C ARG A 3 -6.09 -12.06 8.81
N GLY A 4 -6.29 -13.37 8.81
CA GLY A 4 -5.94 -14.26 9.92
C GLY A 4 -4.44 -14.34 10.17
N ASP A 5 -3.63 -14.43 9.11
CA ASP A 5 -2.17 -14.46 9.23
C ASP A 5 -1.63 -13.16 9.84
N GLU A 6 -2.18 -12.00 9.44
CA GLU A 6 -1.76 -10.70 9.98
C GLU A 6 -2.05 -10.57 11.47
N ILE A 7 -3.22 -11.01 11.94
CA ILE A 7 -3.54 -10.89 13.37
C ILE A 7 -2.71 -11.86 14.22
N ILE A 8 -2.39 -13.05 13.71
CA ILE A 8 -1.49 -13.99 14.39
C ILE A 8 -0.07 -13.42 14.47
N ALA A 9 0.43 -12.84 13.38
CA ALA A 9 1.73 -12.16 13.38
C ALA A 9 1.75 -10.99 14.37
N ALA A 10 0.67 -10.19 14.44
CA ALA A 10 0.57 -9.09 15.39
C ALA A 10 0.61 -9.58 16.86
N ILE A 11 -0.08 -10.68 17.19
CA ILE A 11 -0.04 -11.28 18.53
C ILE A 11 1.38 -11.80 18.84
N ALA A 12 2.01 -12.53 17.90
CA ALA A 12 3.35 -13.07 18.09
C ALA A 12 4.41 -11.95 18.28
N ASN A 13 4.31 -10.86 17.53
CA ASN A 13 5.21 -9.71 17.68
C ASN A 13 5.03 -9.03 19.04
N ALA A 14 3.79 -8.89 19.51
CA ALA A 14 3.52 -8.34 20.84
C ALA A 14 4.02 -9.27 21.96
N GLU A 15 3.89 -10.59 21.82
CA GLU A 15 4.48 -11.57 22.74
C GLU A 15 6.01 -11.48 22.78
N SER A 16 6.67 -11.33 21.62
CA SER A 16 8.13 -11.13 21.56
C SER A 16 8.55 -9.85 22.26
N ALA A 17 7.89 -8.73 21.97
CA ALA A 17 8.17 -7.45 22.60
C ALA A 17 7.98 -7.50 24.13
N LEU A 18 6.92 -8.17 24.61
CA LEU A 18 6.72 -8.40 26.05
C LEU A 18 7.77 -9.35 26.64
N ALA A 19 8.20 -10.37 25.90
CA ALA A 19 9.25 -11.27 26.35
C ALA A 19 10.61 -10.56 26.47
N GLU A 20 10.89 -9.59 25.59
CA GLU A 20 12.11 -8.78 25.62
C GLU A 20 12.20 -7.90 26.88
N LEU A 21 11.07 -7.42 27.41
CA LEU A 21 11.03 -6.69 28.68
C LEU A 21 11.56 -7.50 29.88
N ARG A 22 11.76 -8.82 29.74
CA ARG A 22 12.37 -9.64 30.79
C ARG A 22 13.87 -9.38 30.97
N PHE A 23 14.54 -8.83 29.95
CA PHE A 23 15.99 -8.68 29.92
C PHE A 23 16.47 -7.29 30.33
N GLU A 24 15.58 -6.31 30.40
CA GLU A 24 15.88 -4.91 30.74
C GLU A 24 14.95 -4.42 31.85
N PRO A 25 15.32 -3.36 32.60
CA PRO A 25 14.38 -2.66 33.47
C PRO A 25 13.19 -2.13 32.65
N TYR A 26 11.96 -2.39 33.11
CA TYR A 26 10.73 -1.92 32.47
C TYR A 26 9.81 -1.24 33.49
N GLN A 27 8.89 -0.44 32.98
CA GLN A 27 7.76 0.15 33.70
C GLN A 27 6.45 -0.45 33.20
N ASP A 28 5.39 -0.37 34.02
CA ASP A 28 4.06 -0.84 33.63
C ASP A 28 3.54 -0.15 32.36
N ASN A 29 3.97 1.09 32.11
CA ASN A 29 3.63 1.82 30.89
C ASN A 29 4.20 1.14 29.63
N ASP A 30 5.34 0.46 29.70
CA ASP A 30 5.92 -0.27 28.57
C ASP A 30 5.03 -1.46 28.17
N ILE A 31 4.50 -2.17 29.19
CA ILE A 31 3.52 -3.24 28.99
C ILE A 31 2.23 -2.68 28.38
N ARG A 32 1.71 -1.59 28.95
CA ARG A 32 0.44 -0.96 28.50
C ARG A 32 0.52 -0.50 27.04
N ALA A 33 1.66 0.09 26.64
CA ALA A 33 1.87 0.54 25.27
C ALA A 33 1.76 -0.62 24.26
N ILE A 34 2.32 -1.79 24.58
CA ILE A 34 2.24 -2.97 23.71
C ILE A 34 0.80 -3.53 23.69
N VAL A 35 0.18 -3.65 24.87
CA VAL A 35 -1.19 -4.20 25.01
C VAL A 35 -2.24 -3.33 24.32
N ASP A 36 -2.15 -1.99 24.42
CA ASP A 36 -3.12 -1.08 23.80
C ASP A 36 -3.13 -1.24 22.27
N VAL A 37 -1.95 -1.17 21.66
CA VAL A 37 -1.79 -1.32 20.20
C VAL A 37 -2.35 -2.66 19.74
N LEU A 38 -2.04 -3.76 20.44
CA LEU A 38 -2.56 -5.08 20.08
C LEU A 38 -4.07 -5.16 20.29
N GLY A 39 -4.58 -4.77 21.46
CA GLY A 39 -6.00 -4.87 21.80
C GLY A 39 -6.88 -4.11 20.82
N SER A 40 -6.47 -2.91 20.42
CA SER A 40 -7.13 -2.12 19.37
C SER A 40 -7.13 -2.85 18.02
N ARG A 41 -6.01 -3.46 17.62
CA ARG A 41 -5.92 -4.26 16.38
C ARG A 41 -6.82 -5.50 16.42
N VAL A 42 -6.85 -6.23 17.53
CA VAL A 42 -7.70 -7.41 17.71
C VAL A 42 -9.18 -7.02 17.68
N GLU A 43 -9.57 -5.96 18.40
CA GLU A 43 -10.95 -5.45 18.35
C GLU A 43 -11.37 -5.09 16.91
N ARG A 44 -10.50 -4.39 16.18
CA ARG A 44 -10.75 -4.03 14.78
C ARG A 44 -10.86 -5.26 13.88
N PHE A 45 -10.00 -6.26 14.09
CA PHE A 45 -10.05 -7.52 13.37
C PHE A 45 -11.39 -8.24 13.60
N PHE A 46 -11.88 -8.26 14.83
CA PHE A 46 -13.21 -8.83 15.14
C PHE A 46 -14.34 -8.12 14.40
N LYS A 47 -14.33 -6.78 14.38
CA LYS A 47 -15.36 -5.97 13.71
C LYS A 47 -15.32 -6.02 12.19
N THR A 48 -14.14 -6.24 11.60
CA THR A 48 -13.94 -6.12 10.14
C THR A 48 -13.73 -7.46 9.43
N ALA A 49 -13.23 -8.48 10.13
CA ALA A 49 -12.91 -9.79 9.56
C ALA A 49 -13.77 -10.92 10.14
N VAL A 50 -13.97 -10.99 11.45
CA VAL A 50 -14.77 -12.07 12.07
C VAL A 50 -16.27 -11.82 11.87
N PHE A 51 -16.73 -10.59 12.10
CA PHE A 51 -18.11 -10.16 11.88
C PHE A 51 -18.18 -8.90 11.01
N PRO A 52 -17.91 -9.00 9.70
CA PRO A 52 -17.96 -7.85 8.78
C PRO A 52 -19.31 -7.12 8.83
N GLY A 53 -19.27 -5.78 8.78
CA GLY A 53 -20.48 -4.96 8.88
C GLY A 53 -20.96 -4.71 10.32
N THR A 54 -20.16 -5.09 11.33
CA THR A 54 -20.43 -4.72 12.72
C THR A 54 -20.47 -3.19 12.87
N PRO A 55 -21.54 -2.60 13.43
CA PRO A 55 -21.61 -1.16 13.70
C PRO A 55 -20.44 -0.67 14.54
N SER A 56 -19.94 0.53 14.25
CA SER A 56 -18.83 1.13 15.01
C SER A 56 -19.13 1.29 16.51
N SER A 57 -20.40 1.42 16.86
CA SER A 57 -20.89 1.53 18.24
C SER A 57 -20.85 0.22 19.04
N ASP A 58 -20.67 -0.94 18.41
CA ASP A 58 -20.57 -2.19 19.15
C ASP A 58 -19.24 -2.29 19.88
N THR A 59 -19.27 -2.72 21.14
CA THR A 59 -18.09 -2.89 21.99
C THR A 59 -17.40 -4.22 21.70
N PHE A 60 -16.09 -4.30 21.99
CA PHE A 60 -15.34 -5.56 21.83
C PHE A 60 -16.00 -6.72 22.60
N ASP A 61 -16.52 -6.44 23.80
CA ASP A 61 -17.30 -7.39 24.62
C ASP A 61 -18.47 -8.02 23.84
N ARG A 62 -19.32 -7.18 23.22
CA ARG A 62 -20.47 -7.66 22.44
C ARG A 62 -20.04 -8.51 21.26
N VAL A 63 -18.95 -8.13 20.60
CA VAL A 63 -18.45 -8.85 19.42
C VAL A 63 -17.88 -10.22 19.80
N ILE A 64 -17.16 -10.35 20.93
CA ILE A 64 -16.76 -11.66 21.48
C ILE A 64 -18.00 -12.47 21.88
N GLY A 65 -19.00 -11.84 22.50
CA GLY A 65 -20.26 -12.50 22.90
C GLY A 65 -20.99 -13.16 21.73
N ARG A 66 -20.95 -12.56 20.53
CA ARG A 66 -21.54 -13.12 19.30
C ARG A 66 -20.94 -14.46 18.89
N LEU A 67 -19.71 -14.77 19.30
CA LEU A 67 -19.08 -16.06 19.01
C LEU A 67 -19.89 -17.25 19.52
N LYS A 68 -20.71 -17.06 20.57
CA LYS A 68 -21.64 -18.09 21.06
C LYS A 68 -22.60 -18.57 19.97
N SER A 69 -23.10 -17.64 19.15
CA SER A 69 -24.09 -17.95 18.10
C SER A 69 -23.52 -18.76 16.94
N VAL A 70 -22.19 -18.76 16.78
CA VAL A 70 -21.46 -19.49 15.74
C VAL A 70 -20.73 -20.72 16.29
N GLY A 71 -21.15 -21.22 17.46
CA GLY A 71 -20.71 -22.51 18.00
C GLY A 71 -19.35 -22.51 18.70
N ILE A 72 -18.76 -21.35 18.96
CA ILE A 72 -17.47 -21.26 19.65
C ILE A 72 -17.62 -21.52 21.16
N SER A 73 -16.72 -22.36 21.69
CA SER A 73 -16.76 -22.82 23.08
C SER A 73 -16.67 -21.66 24.09
N THR A 74 -17.25 -21.87 25.28
CA THR A 74 -17.16 -20.90 26.37
C THR A 74 -15.71 -20.64 26.79
N LYS A 75 -14.89 -21.69 26.92
CA LYS A 75 -13.47 -21.55 27.25
C LYS A 75 -12.72 -20.60 26.30
N LEU A 76 -12.91 -20.78 24.99
CA LEU A 76 -12.25 -19.94 23.99
C LEU A 76 -12.72 -18.47 24.12
N ARG A 77 -14.02 -18.25 24.35
CA ARG A 77 -14.56 -16.91 24.58
C ARG A 77 -13.99 -16.28 25.86
N ASP A 78 -13.82 -17.07 26.92
CA ASP A 78 -13.26 -16.60 28.19
C ASP A 78 -11.79 -16.16 28.02
N ASP A 79 -10.99 -16.91 27.26
CA ASP A 79 -9.61 -16.54 26.94
C ASP A 79 -9.53 -15.21 26.14
N LEU A 80 -10.48 -14.97 25.22
CA LEU A 80 -10.59 -13.69 24.50
C LEU A 80 -11.10 -12.55 25.38
N HIS A 81 -12.04 -12.83 26.27
CA HIS A 81 -12.47 -11.85 27.26
C HIS A 81 -11.32 -11.46 28.20
N ALA A 82 -10.44 -12.39 28.59
CA ALA A 82 -9.26 -12.06 29.39
C ALA A 82 -8.34 -11.05 28.68
N LEU A 83 -8.11 -11.20 27.37
CA LEU A 83 -7.39 -10.20 26.56
C LEU A 83 -8.14 -8.86 26.52
N ARG A 84 -9.46 -8.89 26.36
CA ARG A 84 -10.31 -7.68 26.36
C ARG A 84 -10.22 -6.92 27.69
N GLU A 85 -10.28 -7.63 28.81
CA GLU A 85 -10.16 -7.02 30.14
C GLU A 85 -8.76 -6.43 30.33
N LEU A 86 -7.72 -7.14 29.90
CA LEU A 86 -6.35 -6.64 29.95
C LEU A 86 -6.19 -5.35 29.14
N TYR A 87 -6.74 -5.30 27.92
CA TYR A 87 -6.75 -4.11 27.06
C TYR A 87 -7.57 -2.94 27.65
N ASN A 88 -8.74 -3.22 28.23
CA ASN A 88 -9.53 -2.18 28.87
C ASN A 88 -8.83 -1.63 30.12
N GLY A 89 -8.27 -2.50 30.96
CA GLY A 89 -7.49 -2.12 32.15
C GLY A 89 -6.22 -1.36 31.77
N SER A 90 -5.57 -1.71 30.65
CA SER A 90 -4.40 -0.97 30.16
C SER A 90 -4.73 0.48 29.82
N LYS A 91 -5.95 0.76 29.34
CA LYS A 91 -6.45 2.09 28.96
C LYS A 91 -7.01 2.93 30.09
N HIS A 92 -7.78 2.31 30.97
CA HIS A 92 -8.65 3.05 31.89
C HIS A 92 -8.13 3.08 33.33
N ASP A 93 -7.25 2.14 33.69
CA ASP A 93 -6.79 1.97 35.07
C ASP A 93 -5.26 2.11 35.16
N PRO A 94 -4.69 3.33 35.00
CA PRO A 94 -3.23 3.55 34.95
C PRO A 94 -2.52 3.16 36.26
N ASP A 95 -3.21 3.23 37.39
CA ASP A 95 -2.65 2.98 38.72
C ASP A 95 -2.64 1.50 39.12
N GLN A 96 -3.26 0.62 38.33
CA GLN A 96 -3.28 -0.80 38.62
C GLN A 96 -1.97 -1.46 38.16
N PRO A 97 -1.20 -2.10 39.04
CA PRO A 97 0.05 -2.71 38.63
C PRO A 97 -0.16 -3.90 37.70
N LEU A 98 0.61 -3.97 36.61
CA LEU A 98 0.55 -5.06 35.64
C LEU A 98 1.72 -6.03 35.80
N SER A 99 1.41 -7.28 36.11
CA SER A 99 2.42 -8.33 36.14
C SER A 99 2.78 -8.79 34.73
N LEU A 100 4.02 -8.59 34.30
CA LEU A 100 4.53 -9.07 33.01
C LEU A 100 4.27 -10.58 32.80
N LYS A 101 4.42 -11.38 33.87
CA LYS A 101 4.14 -12.82 33.82
C LYS A 101 2.67 -13.09 33.52
N ALA A 102 1.75 -12.43 34.24
CA ALA A 102 0.31 -12.62 34.03
C ALA A 102 -0.13 -12.16 32.63
N VAL A 103 0.45 -11.05 32.14
CA VAL A 103 0.22 -10.55 30.78
C VAL A 103 0.64 -11.58 29.74
N LEU A 104 1.86 -12.14 29.85
CA LEU A 104 2.33 -13.18 28.93
C LEU A 104 1.47 -14.44 28.95
N GLU A 105 0.94 -14.84 30.11
CA GLU A 105 0.00 -15.97 30.21
C GLU A 105 -1.35 -15.69 29.51
N ILE A 106 -1.87 -14.46 29.63
CA ILE A 106 -3.10 -14.04 28.93
C ILE A 106 -2.86 -14.02 27.41
N MET A 107 -1.72 -13.48 26.98
CA MET A 107 -1.34 -13.38 25.58
C MET A 107 -1.25 -14.75 24.90
N GLN A 108 -0.58 -15.70 25.54
CA GLN A 108 -0.45 -17.07 25.01
C GLN A 108 -1.83 -17.73 24.85
N LYS A 109 -2.70 -17.61 25.85
CA LYS A 109 -4.07 -18.15 25.78
C LYS A 109 -4.89 -17.49 24.68
N ALA A 110 -4.76 -16.17 24.53
CA ALA A 110 -5.42 -15.42 23.47
C ALA A 110 -4.92 -15.84 22.08
N GLN A 111 -3.61 -16.09 21.93
CA GLN A 111 -3.03 -16.61 20.69
C GLN A 111 -3.61 -17.99 20.33
N ASP A 112 -3.67 -18.91 21.28
CA ASP A 112 -4.22 -20.25 21.09
C ASP A 112 -5.73 -20.20 20.74
N ALA A 113 -6.46 -19.35 21.46
CA ALA A 113 -7.87 -19.06 21.17
C ALA A 113 -8.05 -18.49 19.75
N MET A 114 -7.14 -17.63 19.31
CA MET A 114 -7.17 -17.04 17.97
C MET A 114 -6.85 -18.02 16.86
N ARG A 115 -5.85 -18.89 17.04
CA ARG A 115 -5.59 -19.99 16.09
C ARG A 115 -6.82 -20.89 15.94
N THR A 116 -7.48 -21.21 17.06
CA THR A 116 -8.69 -22.04 17.05
C THR A 116 -9.87 -21.33 16.39
N LEU A 117 -10.04 -20.02 16.63
CA LEU A 117 -11.05 -19.20 15.96
C LEU A 117 -10.84 -19.20 14.44
N LEU A 118 -9.60 -18.96 13.99
CA LEU A 118 -9.26 -18.93 12.56
C LEU A 118 -9.51 -20.28 11.89
N ALA A 119 -9.17 -21.39 12.56
CA ALA A 119 -9.47 -22.74 12.07
C ALA A 119 -10.98 -23.02 11.93
N SER A 120 -11.83 -22.27 12.65
CA SER A 120 -13.28 -22.39 12.54
C SER A 120 -13.85 -21.72 11.27
N GLY A 121 -13.03 -20.99 10.50
CA GLY A 121 -13.42 -20.40 9.22
C GLY A 121 -14.50 -19.33 9.31
N ILE A 122 -14.65 -18.68 10.47
CA ILE A 122 -15.68 -17.67 10.69
C ILE A 122 -15.33 -16.38 9.94
N GLY A 123 -16.35 -15.76 9.33
CA GLY A 123 -16.23 -14.47 8.67
C GLY A 123 -15.39 -14.52 7.41
N VAL A 124 -14.57 -13.49 7.20
CA VAL A 124 -13.66 -13.34 6.06
C VAL A 124 -12.19 -13.41 6.49
N THR A 125 -11.91 -14.17 7.54
CA THR A 125 -10.57 -14.27 8.14
C THR A 125 -9.54 -14.90 7.20
N SER A 126 -9.98 -15.80 6.31
CA SER A 126 -9.16 -16.40 5.24
C SER A 126 -9.03 -15.52 3.99
N GLN A 127 -9.72 -14.37 3.91
CA GLN A 127 -9.52 -13.47 2.79
C GLN A 127 -8.10 -12.89 2.83
N SER A 128 -7.47 -12.82 1.66
CA SER A 128 -6.20 -12.12 1.48
C SER A 128 -6.33 -10.66 1.94
N VAL A 129 -5.32 -10.16 2.63
CA VAL A 129 -5.26 -8.73 2.92
C VAL A 129 -4.87 -8.02 1.64
N ALA A 130 -5.69 -7.06 1.21
CA ALA A 130 -5.32 -6.16 0.14
C ALA A 130 -4.23 -5.22 0.67
N LYS A 131 -2.99 -5.49 0.31
CA LYS A 131 -1.86 -4.61 0.59
C LYS A 131 -1.88 -3.44 -0.39
N ALA A 132 -2.71 -2.46 -0.08
CA ALA A 132 -2.94 -1.28 -0.91
C ALA A 132 -2.12 -0.10 -0.40
N VAL A 133 -1.32 0.50 -1.28
CA VAL A 133 -0.70 1.81 -1.02
C VAL A 133 -1.68 2.87 -1.51
N SER A 134 -2.59 3.28 -0.63
CA SER A 134 -3.60 4.29 -0.98
C SER A 134 -3.00 5.69 -1.00
N LYS A 135 -3.30 6.46 -2.04
CA LYS A 135 -2.84 7.83 -2.19
C LYS A 135 -3.90 8.70 -2.86
N THR A 136 -3.92 9.97 -2.49
CA THR A 136 -4.65 11.00 -3.23
C THR A 136 -3.77 11.54 -4.34
N LEU A 137 -4.26 11.53 -5.57
CA LEU A 137 -3.56 11.92 -6.79
C LEU A 137 -4.48 12.74 -7.68
N TRP A 138 -3.90 13.63 -8.47
CA TRP A 138 -4.62 14.33 -9.53
C TRP A 138 -4.43 13.61 -10.85
N VAL A 139 -5.51 13.45 -11.59
CA VAL A 139 -5.51 12.92 -12.96
C VAL A 139 -6.03 14.00 -13.87
N SER A 140 -5.24 14.47 -14.82
CA SER A 140 -5.63 15.49 -15.80
C SER A 140 -5.47 14.95 -17.22
N ALA A 141 -6.41 15.31 -18.09
CA ALA A 141 -6.45 14.88 -19.48
C ALA A 141 -6.49 16.08 -20.41
N TYR A 142 -5.70 16.00 -21.49
CA TYR A 142 -5.55 17.05 -22.50
C TYR A 142 -5.72 16.43 -23.90
N ASP A 143 -6.57 17.02 -24.73
CA ASP A 143 -6.84 16.54 -26.09
C ASP A 143 -5.89 17.20 -27.09
N VAL A 144 -4.92 16.43 -27.58
CA VAL A 144 -3.99 16.91 -28.60
C VAL A 144 -4.68 16.80 -29.97
N LEU A 145 -5.51 17.81 -30.25
CA LEU A 145 -6.45 17.94 -31.39
C LEU A 145 -5.89 17.56 -32.76
N HIS A 146 -4.57 17.63 -32.97
CA HIS A 146 -3.94 17.35 -34.26
C HIS A 146 -3.58 15.86 -34.48
N GLN A 147 -3.68 14.99 -33.48
CA GLN A 147 -3.25 13.59 -33.59
C GLN A 147 -4.32 12.57 -33.15
N GLY A 148 -5.48 13.00 -32.66
CA GLY A 148 -6.54 12.09 -32.22
C GLY A 148 -6.13 11.28 -30.98
N VAL A 149 -5.29 11.87 -30.14
CA VAL A 149 -4.76 11.29 -28.91
C VAL A 149 -5.02 12.22 -27.74
N THR A 150 -5.23 11.61 -26.58
CA THR A 150 -5.40 12.31 -25.31
C THR A 150 -4.20 11.98 -24.44
N GLU A 151 -3.54 13.02 -23.96
CA GLU A 151 -2.48 12.92 -22.98
C GLU A 151 -3.10 12.90 -21.58
N ILE A 152 -2.65 11.97 -20.74
CA ILE A 152 -3.15 11.82 -19.37
C ILE A 152 -1.98 11.88 -18.40
N TYR A 153 -2.02 12.83 -17.50
CA TYR A 153 -1.05 12.97 -16.42
C TYR A 153 -1.60 12.42 -15.12
N VAL A 154 -0.73 11.78 -14.33
CA VAL A 154 -0.97 11.46 -12.93
C VAL A 154 -0.01 12.26 -12.09
N SER A 155 -0.50 13.06 -11.15
CA SER A 155 0.30 14.06 -10.43
C SER A 155 0.08 14.02 -8.92
N LEU A 156 1.08 14.48 -8.18
CA LEU A 156 0.95 14.72 -6.75
C LEU A 156 0.08 15.95 -6.46
N PRO A 157 -0.81 15.89 -5.46
CA PRO A 157 -1.61 17.03 -5.05
C PRO A 157 -0.79 17.97 -4.17
N TRP A 158 0.15 18.71 -4.77
CA TRP A 158 0.92 19.72 -4.05
C TRP A 158 0.25 21.10 -4.20
N PRO A 159 -0.34 21.65 -3.11
CA PRO A 159 -1.15 22.87 -3.19
C PRO A 159 -0.33 24.11 -3.57
N ASP A 160 0.95 24.14 -3.17
CA ASP A 160 1.82 25.30 -3.31
C ASP A 160 2.74 25.27 -4.54
N GLU A 161 2.69 24.21 -5.36
CA GLU A 161 3.44 24.17 -6.63
C GLU A 161 2.59 24.72 -7.78
N ASP A 162 3.22 25.57 -8.60
CA ASP A 162 2.61 26.14 -9.81
C ASP A 162 2.47 25.08 -10.92
N PHE A 163 3.31 24.04 -10.89
CA PHE A 163 3.25 22.88 -11.77
C PHE A 163 3.10 21.62 -10.92
N ALA A 164 2.04 20.84 -11.11
CA ALA A 164 1.87 19.60 -10.38
C ALA A 164 3.01 18.64 -10.76
N THR A 165 3.77 18.14 -9.78
CA THR A 165 4.81 17.14 -10.05
C THR A 165 4.17 15.85 -10.59
N HIS A 166 4.44 15.56 -11.86
CA HIS A 166 3.92 14.39 -12.56
C HIS A 166 4.65 13.11 -12.11
N LEU A 167 3.88 12.11 -11.73
CA LEU A 167 4.33 10.74 -11.40
C LEU A 167 4.20 9.78 -12.56
N ASP A 168 3.24 10.03 -13.45
CA ASP A 168 3.07 9.25 -14.67
C ASP A 168 2.47 10.08 -15.81
N ILE A 169 2.67 9.61 -17.04
CA ILE A 169 2.08 10.13 -18.27
C ILE A 169 1.69 8.95 -19.16
N VAL A 170 0.46 8.95 -19.67
CA VAL A 170 -0.08 7.91 -20.54
C VAL A 170 -0.74 8.56 -21.76
N TRP A 171 -0.45 8.04 -22.94
CA TRP A 171 -0.99 8.52 -24.20
C TRP A 171 -2.07 7.56 -24.66
N ILE A 172 -3.31 8.01 -24.79
CA ILE A 172 -4.41 7.15 -25.26
C ILE A 172 -4.97 7.67 -26.57
N ARG A 173 -5.71 6.83 -27.29
CA ARG A 173 -6.55 7.32 -28.41
C ARG A 173 -7.72 8.12 -27.85
N ALA A 174 -8.05 9.25 -28.47
CA ALA A 174 -9.18 10.09 -28.06
C ALA A 174 -10.49 9.29 -28.00
N ALA A 175 -10.70 8.38 -28.95
CA ALA A 175 -11.88 7.51 -28.98
C ALA A 175 -12.00 6.55 -27.76
N ALA A 176 -10.90 6.29 -27.06
CA ALA A 176 -10.88 5.42 -25.89
C ALA A 176 -11.17 6.16 -24.57
N TRP A 177 -11.19 7.50 -24.59
CA TRP A 177 -11.40 8.33 -23.40
C TRP A 177 -12.64 7.94 -22.59
N ASN A 178 -13.80 7.85 -23.24
CA ASN A 178 -15.06 7.51 -22.56
C ASN A 178 -15.01 6.12 -21.89
N GLN A 179 -14.33 5.16 -22.51
CA GLN A 179 -14.19 3.82 -21.96
C GLN A 179 -13.24 3.80 -20.76
N LEU A 180 -12.13 4.55 -20.84
CA LEU A 180 -11.22 4.72 -19.72
C LEU A 180 -11.92 5.40 -18.53
N ARG A 181 -12.64 6.50 -18.80
CA ARG A 181 -13.42 7.24 -17.81
C ARG A 181 -14.42 6.35 -17.09
N ALA A 182 -15.14 5.50 -17.81
CA ALA A 182 -16.07 4.53 -17.22
C ALA A 182 -15.35 3.52 -16.31
N GLN A 183 -14.22 2.94 -16.75
CA GLN A 183 -13.45 2.02 -15.91
C GLN A 183 -12.91 2.68 -14.64
N LEU A 184 -12.48 3.94 -14.72
CA LEU A 184 -12.04 4.68 -13.53
C LEU A 184 -13.22 4.93 -12.58
N LEU A 185 -14.40 5.31 -13.08
CA LEU A 185 -15.61 5.50 -12.27
C LEU A 185 -16.03 4.22 -11.54
N ASP A 186 -15.95 3.07 -12.20
CA ASP A 186 -16.33 1.76 -11.64
C ASP A 186 -15.47 1.37 -10.42
N THR A 187 -14.29 1.98 -10.24
CA THR A 187 -13.46 1.77 -9.05
C THR A 187 -14.04 2.40 -7.78
N GLY A 188 -14.96 3.35 -7.91
CA GLY A 188 -15.45 4.20 -6.80
C GLY A 188 -14.37 5.07 -6.15
N SER A 189 -13.17 5.12 -6.74
CA SER A 189 -11.98 5.78 -6.18
C SER A 189 -11.64 7.08 -6.90
N ILE A 190 -12.41 7.49 -7.90
CA ILE A 190 -12.20 8.71 -8.67
C ILE A 190 -13.41 9.65 -8.57
N LYS A 191 -13.14 10.95 -8.54
CA LYS A 191 -14.14 12.00 -8.69
C LYS A 191 -13.69 12.96 -9.77
N PHE A 192 -14.45 13.05 -10.84
CA PHE A 192 -14.18 13.97 -11.94
C PHE A 192 -14.79 15.34 -11.65
N GLY A 193 -14.30 16.37 -12.34
CA GLY A 193 -14.92 17.68 -12.38
C GLY A 193 -14.41 18.66 -11.32
N GLU A 194 -14.77 19.91 -11.53
CA GLU A 194 -14.35 21.08 -10.73
C GLU A 194 -14.69 20.94 -9.25
N GLU A 195 -15.80 20.26 -8.92
CA GLU A 195 -16.26 20.00 -7.56
C GLU A 195 -15.29 19.17 -6.72
N SER A 196 -14.33 18.52 -7.35
CA SER A 196 -13.33 17.68 -6.69
C SER A 196 -12.11 18.47 -6.22
N PHE A 197 -12.02 19.76 -6.56
CA PHE A 197 -10.83 20.58 -6.34
C PHE A 197 -11.21 21.91 -5.68
N THR A 198 -10.22 22.61 -5.12
CA THR A 198 -10.42 24.04 -4.84
C THR A 198 -10.44 24.81 -6.17
N PRO A 199 -11.16 25.94 -6.25
CA PRO A 199 -11.22 26.74 -7.48
C PRO A 199 -9.84 27.13 -8.02
N GLU A 200 -8.90 27.46 -7.13
CA GLU A 200 -7.54 27.86 -7.50
C GLU A 200 -6.76 26.71 -8.15
N VAL A 201 -6.90 25.48 -7.62
CA VAL A 201 -6.24 24.30 -8.19
C VAL A 201 -6.87 23.94 -9.52
N TYR A 202 -8.20 23.93 -9.62
CA TYR A 202 -8.86 23.55 -10.87
C TYR A 202 -8.54 24.52 -12.02
N ALA A 203 -8.42 25.82 -11.70
CA ALA A 203 -8.06 26.84 -12.68
C ALA A 203 -6.67 26.59 -13.31
N LYS A 204 -5.74 25.97 -12.58
CA LYS A 204 -4.40 25.63 -13.08
C LYS A 204 -4.42 24.59 -14.21
N PHE A 205 -5.42 23.71 -14.25
CA PHE A 205 -5.51 22.70 -15.31
C PHE A 205 -6.08 23.24 -16.62
N ARG A 206 -6.83 24.35 -16.58
CA ARG A 206 -7.59 24.87 -17.73
C ARG A 206 -6.68 25.56 -18.75
N GLU A 207 -5.97 24.75 -19.53
CA GLU A 207 -5.24 25.15 -20.74
C GLU A 207 -6.13 24.99 -22.00
N GLU A 208 -5.65 25.39 -23.18
CA GLU A 208 -6.45 25.41 -24.42
C GLU A 208 -6.98 24.02 -24.84
N ASP A 209 -6.23 22.98 -24.53
CA ASP A 209 -6.49 21.57 -24.85
C ASP A 209 -7.02 20.77 -23.65
N PHE A 210 -7.30 21.43 -22.53
CA PHE A 210 -7.82 20.78 -21.34
C PHE A 210 -9.16 20.07 -21.58
N LEU A 211 -9.21 18.78 -21.27
CA LEU A 211 -10.39 17.95 -21.42
C LEU A 211 -11.13 17.76 -20.09
N GLU A 212 -10.46 17.22 -19.08
CA GLU A 212 -11.05 16.95 -17.77
C GLU A 212 -9.95 16.78 -16.70
N ALA A 213 -10.28 17.06 -15.45
CA ALA A 213 -9.45 16.72 -14.29
C ALA A 213 -10.27 15.95 -13.26
N ALA A 214 -9.59 15.12 -12.49
CA ALA A 214 -10.17 14.27 -11.47
C ALA A 214 -9.25 14.06 -10.28
N GLU A 215 -9.85 13.89 -9.10
CA GLU A 215 -9.15 13.43 -7.91
C GLU A 215 -9.31 11.91 -7.79
N TRP A 216 -8.18 11.21 -7.73
CA TRP A 216 -8.12 9.78 -7.40
C TRP A 216 -7.74 9.61 -5.93
N THR A 217 -8.46 8.77 -5.19
CA THR A 217 -8.11 8.34 -3.83
C THR A 217 -8.20 6.80 -3.75
N GLY A 218 -7.06 6.13 -3.86
CA GLY A 218 -7.02 4.66 -3.89
C GLY A 218 -5.63 4.10 -4.15
N ASP A 219 -5.52 2.79 -4.38
CA ASP A 219 -4.25 2.14 -4.69
C ASP A 219 -3.69 2.64 -6.04
N TYR A 220 -2.51 3.26 -6.01
CA TYR A 220 -1.84 3.74 -7.22
C TYR A 220 -1.63 2.63 -8.26
N ARG A 221 -1.40 1.39 -7.81
CA ARG A 221 -1.29 0.22 -8.68
C ARG A 221 -2.52 0.07 -9.58
N ILE A 222 -3.72 0.23 -9.01
CA ILE A 222 -4.98 0.06 -9.74
C ILE A 222 -5.12 1.14 -10.80
N LEU A 223 -4.82 2.40 -10.44
CA LEU A 223 -4.84 3.52 -11.39
C LEU A 223 -3.94 3.25 -12.60
N VAL A 224 -2.66 2.94 -12.36
CA VAL A 224 -1.70 2.70 -13.46
C VAL A 224 -2.08 1.48 -14.29
N GLN A 225 -2.57 0.40 -13.66
CA GLN A 225 -3.05 -0.79 -14.39
C GLN A 225 -4.24 -0.48 -15.30
N ILE A 226 -5.16 0.40 -14.87
CA ILE A 226 -6.27 0.82 -15.71
C ILE A 226 -5.75 1.66 -16.87
N LEU A 227 -4.94 2.69 -16.60
CA LEU A 227 -4.39 3.58 -17.62
C LEU A 227 -3.56 2.81 -18.67
N SER A 228 -2.73 1.87 -18.22
CA SER A 228 -1.83 1.07 -19.07
C SER A 228 -2.57 0.22 -20.11
N LYS A 229 -3.83 -0.16 -19.87
CA LYS A 229 -4.65 -0.90 -20.85
C LYS A 229 -5.00 -0.06 -22.08
N PHE A 230 -4.94 1.26 -21.96
CA PHE A 230 -5.34 2.21 -22.99
C PHE A 230 -4.17 2.91 -23.67
N GLU A 231 -2.94 2.68 -23.20
CA GLU A 231 -1.71 3.25 -23.80
C GLU A 231 -1.66 2.92 -25.32
N ASP A 232 -1.69 3.97 -26.14
CA ASP A 232 -1.51 3.91 -27.58
C ASP A 232 -0.02 3.82 -27.90
N ARG A 233 0.54 2.62 -27.65
CA ARG A 233 1.96 2.30 -27.89
C ARG A 233 2.50 2.75 -29.25
N PRO A 234 1.76 2.66 -30.38
CA PRO A 234 2.24 3.18 -31.66
C PRO A 234 2.49 4.69 -31.67
N THR A 235 1.71 5.47 -30.93
CA THR A 235 1.92 6.91 -30.80
C THR A 235 3.05 7.17 -29.82
N ALA A 236 2.98 6.59 -28.61
CA ALA A 236 4.02 6.74 -27.59
C ALA A 236 5.42 6.39 -28.12
N GLY A 237 5.52 5.35 -28.94
CA GLY A 237 6.74 4.89 -29.59
C GLY A 237 7.35 5.90 -30.59
N ARG A 238 6.59 6.87 -31.08
CA ARG A 238 7.03 7.89 -32.06
C ARG A 238 7.24 9.27 -31.46
N LEU A 239 6.87 9.47 -30.20
CA LEU A 239 7.07 10.75 -29.51
C LEU A 239 8.56 11.05 -29.32
N ILE A 240 8.89 12.34 -29.26
CA ILE A 240 10.22 12.80 -28.88
C ILE A 240 10.53 12.38 -27.43
N PRO A 241 11.80 12.14 -27.07
CA PRO A 241 12.19 11.65 -25.74
C PRO A 241 11.50 12.34 -24.56
N SER A 242 11.42 13.67 -24.55
CA SER A 242 10.84 14.44 -23.43
C SER A 242 9.35 14.21 -23.17
N LEU A 243 8.61 13.64 -24.13
CA LEU A 243 7.18 13.36 -24.01
C LEU A 243 6.88 11.86 -23.79
N ARG A 244 7.92 11.02 -23.84
CA ARG A 244 7.74 9.59 -23.68
C ARG A 244 7.75 9.24 -22.21
N ARG A 245 6.78 8.40 -21.83
CA ARG A 245 6.70 7.81 -20.51
C ARG A 245 7.96 7.04 -20.11
N ASP A 246 8.59 6.33 -21.05
CA ASP A 246 9.83 5.59 -20.80
C ASP A 246 11.05 6.49 -20.55
N HIS A 247 10.97 7.82 -20.75
CA HIS A 247 12.03 8.77 -20.38
C HIS A 247 11.70 9.54 -19.09
N MET A 248 10.57 9.23 -18.47
CA MET A 248 10.13 9.84 -17.23
C MET A 248 10.54 8.96 -16.05
N GLY A 249 11.61 9.36 -15.34
CA GLY A 249 12.19 8.61 -14.23
C GLY A 249 11.16 8.08 -13.21
N PRO A 250 10.25 8.93 -12.68
CA PRO A 250 9.19 8.48 -11.78
C PRO A 250 8.30 7.38 -12.36
N ALA A 251 7.91 7.48 -13.63
CA ALA A 251 7.05 6.50 -14.29
C ALA A 251 7.76 5.16 -14.50
N VAL A 252 9.03 5.20 -14.93
CA VAL A 252 9.89 4.02 -15.08
C VAL A 252 10.04 3.30 -13.74
N LEU A 253 10.48 4.03 -12.71
CA LEU A 253 10.75 3.43 -11.40
C LEU A 253 9.48 2.89 -10.75
N SER A 254 8.37 3.62 -10.88
CA SER A 254 7.09 3.17 -10.33
C SER A 254 6.58 1.92 -11.04
N SER A 255 6.66 1.87 -12.38
CA SER A 255 6.21 0.70 -13.15
C SER A 255 7.05 -0.54 -12.86
N ILE A 256 8.36 -0.38 -12.74
CA ILE A 256 9.29 -1.46 -12.38
C ILE A 256 9.07 -1.93 -10.94
N ALA A 257 8.90 -1.02 -9.98
CA ALA A 257 8.58 -1.35 -8.60
C ALA A 257 7.24 -2.10 -8.48
N LEU A 258 6.18 -1.59 -9.11
CA LEU A 258 4.87 -2.23 -9.13
C LEU A 258 4.95 -3.65 -9.73
N ALA A 259 5.68 -3.82 -10.83
CA ALA A 259 5.91 -5.11 -11.47
C ALA A 259 6.69 -6.07 -10.56
N GLY A 260 7.74 -5.60 -9.89
CA GLY A 260 8.52 -6.39 -8.94
C GLY A 260 7.71 -6.87 -7.75
N VAL A 261 6.97 -5.96 -7.09
CA VAL A 261 6.09 -6.29 -5.97
C VAL A 261 5.01 -7.30 -6.39
N ASP A 262 4.36 -7.08 -7.53
CA ASP A 262 3.35 -8.01 -8.07
C ASP A 262 3.88 -9.43 -8.27
N LEU A 263 5.15 -9.53 -8.68
CA LEU A 263 5.79 -10.77 -9.05
C LEU A 263 6.28 -11.53 -7.81
N VAL A 264 7.04 -10.88 -6.93
CA VAL A 264 7.59 -11.55 -5.74
C VAL A 264 6.52 -11.90 -4.72
N SER A 265 5.47 -11.09 -4.60
CA SER A 265 4.34 -11.37 -3.68
C SER A 265 3.56 -12.65 -4.02
N LYS A 266 3.71 -13.16 -5.25
CA LYS A 266 3.06 -14.38 -5.76
C LYS A 266 4.04 -15.50 -6.10
N ALA A 267 5.33 -15.30 -5.86
CA ALA A 267 6.34 -16.28 -6.17
C ALA A 267 6.20 -17.51 -5.26
N LEU A 268 6.27 -18.71 -5.84
CA LEU A 268 6.22 -19.97 -5.08
C LEU A 268 7.61 -20.45 -4.65
N GLN A 269 8.67 -19.92 -5.28
CA GLN A 269 10.06 -20.22 -4.98
C GLN A 269 10.94 -19.00 -5.29
N PRO A 270 12.12 -18.88 -4.67
CA PRO A 270 13.08 -17.83 -5.01
C PRO A 270 13.46 -17.90 -6.49
N LEU A 271 13.52 -16.73 -7.13
CA LEU A 271 13.99 -16.58 -8.50
C LEU A 271 15.46 -16.19 -8.50
N GLN A 272 16.23 -16.72 -9.45
CA GLN A 272 17.59 -16.26 -9.69
C GLN A 272 17.57 -14.83 -10.22
N SER A 273 18.61 -14.03 -9.91
CA SER A 273 18.64 -12.59 -10.23
C SER A 273 18.35 -12.29 -11.71
N TYR A 274 18.96 -13.04 -12.63
CA TYR A 274 18.70 -12.87 -14.08
C TYR A 274 17.25 -13.15 -14.48
N ASP A 275 16.67 -14.23 -13.94
CA ASP A 275 15.26 -14.60 -14.22
C ASP A 275 14.30 -13.58 -13.60
N LEU A 276 14.63 -13.08 -12.40
CA LEU A 276 13.88 -12.04 -11.72
C LEU A 276 13.84 -10.75 -12.55
N VAL A 277 14.98 -10.28 -13.05
CA VAL A 277 15.05 -9.09 -13.93
C VAL A 277 14.16 -9.24 -15.15
N ASN A 278 14.29 -10.36 -15.88
CA ASN A 278 13.51 -10.58 -17.09
C ASN A 278 12.01 -10.70 -16.80
N ALA A 279 11.64 -11.31 -15.67
CA ALA A 279 10.25 -11.45 -15.28
C ALA A 279 9.64 -10.11 -14.81
N ILE A 280 10.42 -9.27 -14.12
CA ILE A 280 10.04 -7.88 -13.79
C ILE A 280 9.79 -7.08 -15.07
N LEU A 281 10.74 -7.10 -16.02
CA LEU A 281 10.63 -6.35 -17.27
C LEU A 281 9.42 -6.80 -18.10
N LYS A 282 9.20 -8.12 -18.19
CA LYS A 282 8.02 -8.66 -18.86
C LYS A 282 6.72 -8.20 -18.19
N ARG A 283 6.64 -8.27 -16.86
CA ARG A 283 5.45 -7.84 -16.10
C ARG A 283 5.21 -6.34 -16.22
N ALA A 284 6.26 -5.53 -16.19
CA ALA A 284 6.20 -4.09 -16.38
C ALA A 284 5.66 -3.72 -17.76
N ASP A 285 6.09 -4.43 -18.81
CA ASP A 285 5.56 -4.24 -20.14
C ASP A 285 4.09 -4.69 -20.25
N GLU A 286 3.77 -5.92 -19.84
CA GLU A 286 2.45 -6.52 -20.03
C GLU A 286 1.33 -5.84 -19.23
N VAL A 287 1.61 -5.41 -17.99
CA VAL A 287 0.58 -4.92 -17.06
C VAL A 287 0.66 -3.43 -16.81
N TYR A 288 1.87 -2.87 -16.89
CA TYR A 288 2.11 -1.46 -16.60
C TYR A 288 2.57 -0.69 -17.82
N ALA A 289 2.45 -1.24 -19.04
CA ALA A 289 2.80 -0.60 -20.31
C ALA A 289 4.17 0.10 -20.35
N MET A 290 5.16 -0.46 -19.65
CA MET A 290 6.53 0.07 -19.60
C MET A 290 7.46 -0.81 -20.44
N PRO A 291 7.80 -0.41 -21.68
CA PRO A 291 8.56 -1.24 -22.60
C PRO A 291 10.04 -1.36 -22.20
N ASN A 292 10.60 -2.56 -22.35
CA ASN A 292 12.02 -2.86 -22.12
C ASN A 292 12.89 -2.50 -23.35
N GLU A 293 12.71 -1.30 -23.90
CA GLU A 293 13.46 -0.83 -25.06
C GLU A 293 14.69 0.00 -24.68
N ARG A 294 14.70 0.54 -23.45
CA ARG A 294 15.70 1.51 -23.00
C ARG A 294 16.63 0.94 -21.95
N PRO A 295 17.94 1.28 -21.99
CA PRO A 295 18.91 0.81 -20.99
C PRO A 295 18.49 1.12 -19.55
N TRP A 296 18.03 2.34 -19.27
CA TRP A 296 17.66 2.74 -17.90
C TRP A 296 16.41 2.01 -17.35
N VAL A 297 15.51 1.51 -18.21
CA VAL A 297 14.39 0.65 -17.77
C VAL A 297 14.92 -0.69 -17.29
N ARG A 298 15.88 -1.27 -18.01
CA ARG A 298 16.59 -2.48 -17.60
C ARG A 298 17.43 -2.26 -16.35
N GLU A 299 18.20 -1.18 -16.29
CA GLU A 299 19.01 -0.82 -15.12
C GLU A 299 18.13 -0.68 -13.87
N ALA A 300 16.95 -0.07 -13.98
CA ALA A 300 15.98 -0.01 -12.89
C ALA A 300 15.53 -1.42 -12.44
N ALA A 301 15.23 -2.32 -13.38
CA ALA A 301 14.86 -3.70 -13.04
C ALA A 301 16.02 -4.48 -12.38
N GLU A 302 17.25 -4.27 -12.84
CA GLU A 302 18.46 -4.86 -12.27
C GLU A 302 18.71 -4.37 -10.84
N GLN A 303 18.62 -3.06 -10.60
CA GLN A 303 18.72 -2.49 -9.26
C GLN A 303 17.66 -3.05 -8.31
N LEU A 304 16.41 -3.15 -8.79
CA LEU A 304 15.33 -3.72 -7.98
C LEU A 304 15.56 -5.21 -7.70
N ALA A 305 16.00 -5.99 -8.68
CA ALA A 305 16.26 -7.42 -8.50
C ALA A 305 17.39 -7.69 -7.50
N VAL A 306 18.45 -6.87 -7.50
CA VAL A 306 19.52 -6.94 -6.49
C VAL A 306 18.96 -6.70 -5.09
N LEU A 307 18.13 -5.67 -4.93
CA LEU A 307 17.52 -5.34 -3.63
C LEU A 307 16.56 -6.43 -3.15
N LEU A 308 15.73 -6.96 -4.04
CA LEU A 308 14.82 -8.08 -3.73
C LEU A 308 15.58 -9.38 -3.39
N GLY A 309 16.75 -9.59 -4.00
CA GLY A 309 17.63 -10.73 -3.70
C GLY A 309 18.31 -10.65 -2.33
N GLN A 310 18.30 -9.49 -1.67
CA GLN A 310 18.81 -9.32 -0.30
C GLN A 310 17.74 -9.61 0.76
N LEU A 311 16.45 -9.61 0.39
CA LEU A 311 15.36 -9.98 1.28
C LEU A 311 15.27 -11.50 1.44
N ASP A 312 14.97 -11.93 2.67
CA ASP A 312 14.56 -13.30 2.92
C ASP A 312 13.30 -13.63 2.09
N PHE A 313 13.29 -14.81 1.47
CA PHE A 313 12.19 -15.23 0.59
C PHE A 313 10.83 -15.24 1.32
N ASN A 314 10.82 -15.50 2.63
CA ASN A 314 9.61 -15.46 3.44
C ASN A 314 8.97 -14.06 3.48
N ASP A 315 9.76 -13.00 3.31
CA ASP A 315 9.32 -11.61 3.32
C ASP A 315 8.89 -11.09 1.95
N TRP A 316 9.09 -11.85 0.87
CA TRP A 316 8.61 -11.47 -0.46
C TRP A 316 7.09 -11.30 -0.51
N SER A 317 6.37 -12.16 0.22
CA SER A 317 4.91 -12.05 0.38
C SER A 317 4.50 -10.86 1.27
N ASN A 318 5.46 -10.31 2.01
CA ASN A 318 5.31 -9.17 2.91
C ASN A 318 5.47 -7.82 2.23
N LEU A 319 6.24 -7.79 1.15
CA LEU A 319 6.58 -6.58 0.39
C LEU A 319 5.36 -5.79 -0.09
N ILE A 320 5.39 -4.49 0.19
CA ILE A 320 4.39 -3.52 -0.25
C ILE A 320 5.07 -2.30 -0.87
N GLY A 321 4.43 -1.68 -1.87
CA GLY A 321 4.98 -0.51 -2.54
C GLY A 321 4.50 -0.35 -3.99
N PRO A 322 5.05 0.65 -4.71
CA PRO A 322 6.06 1.60 -4.23
C PRO A 322 5.46 2.67 -3.30
N PHE A 323 6.25 3.08 -2.32
CA PHE A 323 6.12 4.36 -1.63
C PHE A 323 7.08 5.35 -2.28
N TRP A 324 6.76 6.63 -2.29
CA TRP A 324 7.74 7.66 -2.66
C TRP A 324 8.20 8.35 -1.39
N LYS A 325 9.51 8.47 -1.17
CA LYS A 325 9.98 9.51 -0.26
C LYS A 325 9.53 10.85 -0.84
N PRO A 326 8.85 11.72 -0.07
CA PRO A 326 8.53 13.04 -0.56
C PRO A 326 9.84 13.73 -0.92
N TRP A 327 10.04 13.96 -2.21
CA TRP A 327 11.07 14.85 -2.70
C TRP A 327 10.62 16.25 -2.32
N ASP A 328 11.26 16.85 -1.32
CA ASP A 328 11.00 18.21 -0.90
C ASP A 328 12.14 19.09 -1.44
N PRO A 329 11.95 19.71 -2.62
CA PRO A 329 12.96 20.59 -3.20
C PRO A 329 13.28 21.79 -2.31
N LEU A 330 12.34 22.20 -1.44
CA LEU A 330 12.48 23.36 -0.56
C LEU A 330 13.15 23.01 0.79
N ARG A 331 13.13 21.74 1.23
CA ARG A 331 13.87 21.26 2.41
C ARG A 331 15.21 20.60 2.08
N SER A 332 15.52 20.33 0.82
CA SER A 332 16.86 19.95 0.39
C SER A 332 17.80 21.16 0.41
N THR A 333 18.29 21.53 1.59
CA THR A 333 19.31 22.59 1.76
C THR A 333 20.69 22.20 1.21
N GLN A 334 20.86 20.96 0.74
CA GLN A 334 22.06 20.53 0.04
C GLN A 334 21.92 20.85 -1.44
N LYS A 335 22.74 21.80 -1.93
CA LYS A 335 23.03 21.91 -3.36
C LYS A 335 23.60 20.57 -3.80
N ALA A 336 22.85 19.82 -4.60
CA ALA A 336 23.42 18.73 -5.38
C ALA A 336 24.59 19.31 -6.20
N PRO A 337 25.73 18.61 -6.30
CA PRO A 337 26.77 18.95 -7.27
C PRO A 337 26.15 19.16 -8.66
N GLU A 338 26.63 20.13 -9.45
CA GLU A 338 26.08 20.44 -10.79
C GLU A 338 26.11 19.23 -11.76
N ASP A 339 26.85 18.20 -11.37
CA ASP A 339 27.14 16.96 -12.07
C ASP A 339 26.61 15.70 -11.33
N ALA A 340 25.95 15.87 -10.18
CA ALA A 340 25.21 14.79 -9.53
C ALA A 340 23.82 14.66 -10.16
N GLN A 341 23.68 13.75 -11.13
CA GLN A 341 22.35 13.23 -11.42
C GLN A 341 21.79 12.61 -10.13
N PRO A 342 20.62 13.03 -9.62
CA PRO A 342 19.94 12.25 -8.61
C PRO A 342 19.56 10.93 -9.27
N LEU A 343 20.41 9.92 -9.10
CA LEU A 343 20.06 8.54 -9.39
C LEU A 343 18.97 8.18 -8.38
N VAL A 344 17.72 8.39 -8.78
CA VAL A 344 16.56 7.95 -8.01
C VAL A 344 16.68 6.43 -7.88
N ARG A 345 16.66 5.91 -6.66
CA ARG A 345 16.99 4.51 -6.32
C ARG A 345 15.84 3.85 -5.56
N TYR A 346 15.90 2.53 -5.46
CA TYR A 346 15.01 1.77 -4.58
C TYR A 346 15.67 1.53 -3.22
N GLU A 347 14.86 1.57 -2.17
CA GLU A 347 15.21 1.10 -0.84
C GLU A 347 14.08 0.20 -0.31
N ILE A 348 14.41 -0.75 0.57
CA ILE A 348 13.41 -1.49 1.35
C ILE A 348 13.64 -1.11 2.80
N ASP A 349 12.64 -0.52 3.43
CA ASP A 349 12.75 -0.11 4.83
C ASP A 349 12.45 -1.24 5.82
N ASP A 350 12.65 -0.95 7.11
CA ASP A 350 12.46 -1.90 8.21
C ASP A 350 11.03 -2.45 8.31
N MET A 351 10.06 -1.86 7.62
CA MET A 351 8.68 -2.33 7.54
C MET A 351 8.39 -3.13 6.26
N ILE A 352 9.43 -3.56 5.54
CA ILE A 352 9.34 -4.32 4.29
C ILE A 352 8.52 -3.54 3.24
N ARG A 353 8.76 -2.23 3.16
CA ARG A 353 8.16 -1.34 2.17
C ARG A 353 9.19 -1.02 1.09
N LEU A 354 8.83 -1.23 -0.17
CA LEU A 354 9.61 -0.77 -1.31
C LEU A 354 9.39 0.73 -1.48
N VAL A 355 10.47 1.50 -1.36
CA VAL A 355 10.48 2.95 -1.40
C VAL A 355 11.32 3.42 -2.59
N ILE A 356 10.78 4.35 -3.38
CA ILE A 356 11.49 5.11 -4.41
C ILE A 356 12.06 6.36 -3.74
N VAL A 357 13.37 6.57 -3.88
CA VAL A 357 14.19 7.56 -3.17
C VAL A 357 14.81 8.55 -4.12
#